data_AF-A0A519V5D1-F1
#
_entry.id   AF-A0A519V5D1-F1
#
_cell.length_a   1.000
_cell.length_b   1.000
_cell.length_c   1.000
_cell.angle_alpha   90.00
_cell.angle_beta   90.00
_cell.angle_gamma   90.00
#
_symmetry.space_group_name_H-M   'P 1'
#
loop_
_entity.id
_entity.type
_entity.pdbx_description
1 polymer ?
#
loop_
_entity_poly.entity_id
_entity_poly.type
_entity_poly.pdbx_seq_one_letter_code
_entity_poly.pdbx_strand_id
1 'polypeptide(L)'
;MISLKRWAKVCGTEATTFELLNALGTATAELGEGNLIKIDIPGPGTGVGGGYDWVKIEKIESGENLNEQFFGFRVRPCANPENPAAGIAHFFKDTATSTFLVRLSQNTVYAEIHGRNEVPNTDDTSFFDGLRNMTVGYTAKIGLSYPQWKLLADGLVSQEEAVGNSL
;
A
#
# COMPACT_ATOMS: atom_id res chain seq x y z
N MET A 1 10.07 13.96 14.80
CA MET A 1 9.91 12.54 14.45
C MET A 1 8.67 12.39 13.60
N ILE A 2 8.85 12.24 12.29
CA ILE A 2 7.78 11.86 11.36
C ILE A 2 7.21 10.51 11.81
N SER A 3 5.89 10.44 11.99
CA SER A 3 5.20 9.26 12.51
C SER A 3 4.06 8.88 11.56
N LEU A 4 4.15 7.69 10.97
CA LEU A 4 3.11 7.14 10.11
C LEU A 4 1.96 6.45 10.87
N LYS A 5 1.81 6.68 12.18
CA LYS A 5 0.80 6.02 13.05
C LYS A 5 -0.67 6.14 12.58
N ARG A 6 -0.97 6.92 11.55
CA ARG A 6 -2.32 7.06 10.99
C ARG A 6 -2.43 6.75 9.50
N TRP A 7 -1.38 6.23 8.86
CA TRP A 7 -1.29 6.05 7.40
C TRP A 7 -2.58 5.44 6.80
N ALA A 8 -3.08 4.32 7.31
CA ALA A 8 -4.29 3.66 6.79
C ALA A 8 -5.54 4.57 6.79
N LYS A 9 -5.70 5.44 7.80
CA LYS A 9 -6.82 6.39 7.90
C LYS A 9 -6.68 7.59 6.96
N VAL A 10 -5.46 7.96 6.60
CA VAL A 10 -5.20 9.11 5.70
C VAL A 10 -5.09 8.69 4.23
N CYS A 11 -4.81 7.41 3.97
CA CYS A 11 -4.55 6.87 2.63
C CYS A 11 -5.79 6.20 1.98
N GLY A 12 -6.83 5.90 2.77
CA GLY A 12 -8.08 5.33 2.27
C GLY A 12 -8.95 6.36 1.56
N THR A 13 -9.61 5.95 0.48
CA THR A 13 -10.70 6.70 -0.15
C THR A 13 -12.02 5.95 0.07
N GLU A 14 -13.16 6.56 -0.25
CA GLU A 14 -14.45 5.84 -0.24
C GLU A 14 -14.43 4.60 -1.15
N ALA A 15 -13.56 4.59 -2.16
CA ALA A 15 -13.41 3.51 -3.12
C ALA A 15 -12.39 2.45 -2.69
N THR A 16 -11.33 2.79 -1.94
CA THR A 16 -10.26 1.84 -1.61
C THR A 16 -9.88 1.95 -0.14
N THR A 17 -9.97 0.83 0.57
CA THR A 17 -9.66 0.77 2.00
C THR A 17 -8.42 -0.07 2.27
N PHE A 18 -7.67 0.34 3.28
CA PHE A 18 -6.47 -0.34 3.75
C PHE A 18 -6.67 -0.74 5.21
N GLU A 19 -6.53 -2.02 5.50
CA GLU A 19 -6.59 -2.55 6.87
C GLU A 19 -5.24 -3.16 7.25
N LEU A 20 -4.69 -2.69 8.36
CA LEU A 20 -3.43 -3.21 8.91
C LEU A 20 -3.72 -4.33 9.91
N LEU A 21 -3.16 -5.50 9.63
CA LEU A 21 -3.24 -6.67 10.50
C LEU A 21 -1.84 -7.04 10.98
N ASN A 22 -1.74 -7.56 12.20
CA ASN A 22 -0.51 -8.19 12.67
C ASN A 22 -0.25 -9.51 11.91
N ALA A 23 0.91 -10.15 12.17
CA ALA A 23 1.28 -11.41 11.54
C ALA A 23 0.28 -12.57 11.79
N LEU A 24 -0.62 -12.43 12.77
CA LEU A 24 -1.67 -13.40 13.09
C LEU A 24 -3.02 -13.08 12.41
N GLY A 25 -3.08 -12.03 11.57
CA GLY A 25 -4.32 -11.60 10.90
C GLY A 25 -5.27 -10.79 11.78
N THR A 26 -4.81 -10.28 12.93
CA THR A 26 -5.63 -9.44 13.82
C THR A 26 -5.37 -7.96 13.58
N ALA A 27 -6.42 -7.14 13.52
CA ALA A 27 -6.31 -5.69 13.34
C ALA A 27 -5.35 -5.05 14.36
N THR A 28 -4.46 -4.20 13.87
CA THR A 28 -3.47 -3.49 14.70
C THR A 28 -3.28 -2.06 14.21
N ALA A 29 -2.99 -1.15 15.14
CA ALA A 29 -2.65 0.23 14.83
C ALA A 29 -1.14 0.45 14.64
N GLU A 30 -0.32 -0.55 14.96
CA GLU A 30 1.14 -0.43 14.95
C GLU A 30 1.72 -1.08 13.69
N LEU A 31 2.49 -0.30 12.92
CA LEU A 31 3.31 -0.81 11.82
C LEU A 31 4.44 -1.66 12.39
N GLY A 32 4.56 -2.89 11.91
CA GLY A 32 5.63 -3.82 12.28
C GLY A 32 6.03 -4.67 11.08
N GLU A 33 7.29 -5.10 11.05
CA GLU A 33 7.73 -6.10 10.08
C GLU A 33 6.97 -7.41 10.30
N GLY A 34 6.54 -8.03 9.22
CA GLY A 34 5.68 -9.21 9.23
C GLY A 34 4.17 -8.92 9.30
N ASN A 35 3.76 -7.68 9.58
CA ASN A 35 2.37 -7.29 9.49
C ASN A 35 1.85 -7.38 8.05
N LEU A 36 0.54 -7.53 7.92
CA LEU A 36 -0.18 -7.65 6.66
C LEU A 36 -1.00 -6.39 6.40
N ILE A 37 -1.09 -6.00 5.15
CA ILE A 37 -2.00 -4.97 4.69
C ILE A 37 -2.99 -5.65 3.76
N LYS A 38 -4.25 -5.62 4.16
CA LYS A 38 -5.39 -6.03 3.35
C LYS A 38 -5.89 -4.82 2.59
N ILE A 39 -6.06 -4.97 1.28
CA ILE A 39 -6.43 -3.90 0.37
C ILE A 39 -7.74 -4.25 -0.31
N ASP A 40 -8.77 -3.49 0.00
CA ASP A 40 -10.08 -3.57 -0.67
C ASP A 40 -10.14 -2.51 -1.77
N ILE A 41 -10.37 -2.93 -3.01
CA ILE A 41 -10.38 -2.04 -4.18
C ILE A 41 -11.62 -2.40 -5.00
N PRO A 42 -12.32 -1.43 -5.59
CA PRO A 42 -13.62 -1.66 -6.22
C PRO A 42 -13.52 -2.63 -7.38
N GLY A 43 -14.55 -3.47 -7.50
CA GLY A 43 -14.69 -4.43 -8.59
C GLY A 43 -14.93 -5.84 -8.07
N PRO A 44 -15.21 -6.78 -8.98
CA PRO A 44 -15.35 -8.18 -8.61
C PRO A 44 -14.00 -8.70 -8.11
N GLY A 45 -13.89 -8.93 -6.80
CA GLY A 45 -12.70 -9.55 -6.22
C GLY A 45 -12.58 -11.04 -6.58
N THR A 46 -11.41 -11.64 -6.35
CA THR A 46 -11.18 -13.06 -6.66
C THR A 46 -11.40 -13.97 -5.46
N GLY A 47 -11.75 -15.23 -5.72
CA GLY A 47 -11.83 -16.27 -4.69
C GLY A 47 -10.47 -16.56 -4.03
N VAL A 48 -9.36 -16.36 -4.75
CA VAL A 48 -7.98 -16.57 -4.26
C VAL A 48 -7.64 -15.61 -3.11
N GLY A 49 -8.03 -14.34 -3.23
CA GLY A 49 -7.77 -13.30 -2.23
C GLY A 49 -8.86 -13.15 -1.17
N GLY A 50 -9.94 -13.94 -1.26
CA GLY A 50 -11.15 -13.71 -0.48
C GLY A 50 -11.84 -12.38 -0.82
N GLY A 51 -11.61 -11.85 -2.03
CA GLY A 51 -12.09 -10.54 -2.48
C GLY A 51 -11.08 -9.39 -2.33
N TYR A 52 -9.92 -9.62 -1.72
CA TYR A 52 -8.95 -8.58 -1.36
C TYR A 52 -7.56 -8.84 -1.93
N ASP A 53 -6.75 -7.78 -2.02
CA ASP A 53 -5.32 -7.92 -2.25
C ASP A 53 -4.59 -7.92 -0.91
N TRP A 54 -3.47 -8.62 -0.88
CA TRP A 54 -2.69 -8.82 0.32
C TRP A 54 -1.23 -8.50 0.07
N VAL A 55 -0.66 -7.66 0.93
CA VAL A 55 0.78 -7.43 0.97
C VAL A 55 1.30 -7.58 2.39
N LYS A 56 2.56 -7.99 2.51
CA LYS A 56 3.27 -8.13 3.79
C LYS A 56 4.33 -7.06 3.91
N ILE A 57 4.43 -6.43 5.08
CA ILE A 57 5.51 -5.50 5.40
C ILE A 57 6.78 -6.31 5.63
N GLU A 58 7.76 -6.18 4.74
CA GLU A 58 9.03 -6.91 4.83
C GLU A 58 10.14 -6.09 5.49
N LYS A 59 10.00 -4.75 5.51
CA LYS A 59 10.98 -3.87 6.13
C LYS A 59 10.39 -2.56 6.58
N ILE A 60 10.84 -2.05 7.73
CA ILE A 60 10.58 -0.68 8.19
C ILE A 60 11.92 0.02 8.43
N GLU A 61 12.08 1.22 7.89
CA GLU A 61 13.31 2.01 8.03
C GLU A 61 12.96 3.44 8.43
N SER A 62 13.69 3.98 9.38
CA SER A 62 13.61 5.39 9.74
C SER A 62 15.00 5.91 10.06
N GLY A 63 15.18 7.21 9.88
CA GLY A 63 16.45 7.85 10.16
C GLY A 63 16.30 9.35 10.24
N GLU A 64 17.26 9.97 10.91
CA GLU A 64 17.39 11.41 10.95
C GLU A 64 18.88 11.80 10.92
N ASN A 65 19.18 12.84 10.17
CA ASN A 65 20.46 13.53 10.14
C ASN A 65 20.21 15.04 10.17
N LEU A 66 21.28 15.85 10.15
CA LEU A 66 21.20 17.31 10.28
C LEU A 66 20.29 17.99 9.24
N ASN A 67 20.13 17.40 8.05
CA ASN A 67 19.42 18.02 6.93
C ASN A 67 18.17 17.25 6.50
N GLU A 68 17.91 16.09 7.10
CA GLU A 68 16.92 15.16 6.61
C GLU A 68 16.38 14.22 7.70
N GLN A 69 15.07 14.02 7.70
CA GLN A 69 14.39 12.99 8.48
C GLN A 69 13.56 12.15 7.53
N PHE A 70 13.59 10.83 7.69
CA PHE A 70 12.76 9.94 6.90
C PHE A 70 12.14 8.81 7.72
N PHE A 71 11.01 8.33 7.23
CA PHE A 71 10.37 7.10 7.64
C PHE A 71 9.85 6.41 6.38
N GLY A 72 10.08 5.11 6.26
CA GLY A 72 9.55 4.33 5.17
C GLY A 72 9.33 2.88 5.55
N PHE A 73 8.54 2.20 4.73
CA PHE A 73 8.31 0.77 4.85
C PHE A 73 8.17 0.15 3.47
N ARG A 74 8.56 -1.11 3.38
CA ARG A 74 8.50 -1.89 2.14
C ARG A 74 7.52 -3.02 2.29
N VAL A 75 6.71 -3.22 1.26
CA VAL A 75 5.71 -4.27 1.18
C VAL A 75 5.96 -5.18 -0.02
N ARG A 76 5.50 -6.42 0.10
CA ARG A 76 5.57 -7.45 -0.93
C ARG A 76 4.22 -8.14 -1.09
N PRO A 77 3.74 -8.43 -2.30
CA PRO A 77 2.57 -9.27 -2.52
C PRO A 77 2.66 -10.59 -1.76
N CYS A 78 1.59 -10.98 -1.09
CA CYS A 78 1.54 -12.26 -0.37
C CYS A 78 0.18 -12.94 -0.53
N ALA A 79 0.12 -14.21 -0.15
CA ALA A 79 -1.13 -14.95 -0.11
C ALA A 79 -2.03 -14.41 1.02
N ASN A 80 -3.34 -14.66 0.88
CA ASN A 80 -4.29 -14.47 1.97
C ASN A 80 -3.86 -15.34 3.17
N PRO A 81 -3.64 -14.79 4.38
CA PRO A 81 -3.26 -15.57 5.56
C PRO A 81 -4.31 -16.62 5.96
N GLU A 82 -5.59 -16.40 5.64
CA GLU A 82 -6.68 -17.34 5.94
C GLU A 82 -6.73 -18.52 4.97
N ASN A 83 -6.17 -18.36 3.77
CA ASN A 83 -6.08 -19.43 2.78
C ASN A 83 -4.77 -19.37 1.99
N PRO A 84 -3.61 -19.67 2.61
CA PRO A 84 -2.31 -19.50 1.96
C PRO A 84 -2.12 -20.39 0.72
N ALA A 85 -2.81 -21.53 0.69
CA ALA A 85 -2.73 -22.50 -0.40
C ALA A 85 -3.41 -22.03 -1.69
N ALA A 86 -4.29 -21.02 -1.62
CA ALA A 86 -4.94 -20.46 -2.80
C ALA A 86 -3.99 -19.66 -3.70
N GLY A 87 -2.85 -19.22 -3.17
CA GLY A 87 -1.86 -18.42 -3.88
C GLY A 87 -2.01 -16.92 -3.63
N ILE A 88 -1.35 -16.11 -4.47
CA ILE A 88 -1.28 -14.65 -4.31
C ILE A 88 -2.34 -14.01 -5.19
N ALA A 89 -3.32 -13.34 -4.58
CA ALA A 89 -4.26 -12.47 -5.26
C ALA A 89 -3.74 -11.03 -5.25
N HIS A 90 -2.85 -10.73 -6.18
CA HIS A 90 -2.29 -9.39 -6.36
C HIS A 90 -1.92 -9.21 -7.84
N PHE A 91 -1.96 -7.95 -8.33
CA PHE A 91 -1.59 -7.61 -9.71
C PHE A 91 -0.17 -8.00 -10.11
N PHE A 92 0.71 -8.20 -9.14
CA PHE A 92 2.12 -8.49 -9.34
C PHE A 92 2.51 -9.74 -8.55
N LYS A 93 3.49 -10.48 -9.05
CA LYS A 93 4.03 -11.66 -8.37
C LYS A 93 4.72 -11.26 -7.05
N ASP A 94 4.93 -12.21 -6.16
CA ASP A 94 5.68 -12.02 -4.91
C ASP A 94 7.10 -11.51 -5.12
N THR A 95 7.70 -11.66 -6.30
CA THR A 95 9.01 -11.08 -6.61
C THR A 95 9.02 -9.54 -6.59
N ALA A 96 7.85 -8.89 -6.73
CA ALA A 96 7.70 -7.45 -6.72
C ALA A 96 7.76 -6.86 -5.31
N THR A 97 8.23 -5.61 -5.19
CA THR A 97 8.16 -4.85 -3.94
C THR A 97 7.75 -3.40 -4.20
N SER A 98 7.06 -2.81 -3.22
CA SER A 98 6.73 -1.39 -3.19
C SER A 98 7.28 -0.80 -1.90
N THR A 99 8.10 0.25 -2.00
CA THR A 99 8.61 1.00 -0.84
C THR A 99 7.93 2.35 -0.76
N PHE A 100 7.34 2.65 0.39
CA PHE A 100 6.76 3.96 0.72
C PHE A 100 7.73 4.70 1.61
N LEU A 101 8.03 5.94 1.27
CA LEU A 101 8.96 6.78 2.00
C LEU A 101 8.35 8.17 2.18
N VAL A 102 8.35 8.65 3.42
CA VAL A 102 8.12 10.05 3.75
C VAL A 102 9.43 10.63 4.24
N ARG A 103 9.83 11.74 3.66
CA ARG A 103 11.12 12.36 3.92
C ARG A 103 10.94 13.87 4.04
N LEU A 104 11.33 14.44 5.17
CA LEU A 104 11.47 15.87 5.35
C LEU A 104 12.92 16.23 5.08
N SER A 105 13.16 17.06 4.08
CA SER A 105 14.48 17.63 3.82
C SER A 105 14.37 19.14 3.74
N GLN A 106 15.20 19.83 4.52
CA GLN A 106 15.10 21.28 4.75
C GLN A 106 13.68 21.65 5.21
N ASN A 107 12.89 22.28 4.34
CA ASN A 107 11.53 22.75 4.62
C ASN A 107 10.50 22.12 3.66
N THR A 108 10.83 20.98 3.07
CA THR A 108 10.00 20.28 2.08
C THR A 108 9.74 18.85 2.51
N VAL A 109 8.47 18.46 2.55
CA VAL A 109 8.04 17.07 2.77
C VAL A 109 7.88 16.39 1.41
N TYR A 110 8.55 15.26 1.25
CA TYR A 110 8.46 14.37 0.10
C TYR A 110 7.72 13.11 0.51
N ALA A 111 6.77 12.67 -0.31
CA ALA A 111 6.25 11.31 -0.27
C ALA A 111 6.62 10.61 -1.58
N GLU A 112 7.27 9.47 -1.44
CA GLU A 112 7.88 8.74 -2.56
C GLU A 112 7.41 7.29 -2.54
N ILE A 113 7.16 6.73 -3.72
CA ILE A 113 6.80 5.33 -3.93
C ILE A 113 7.80 4.73 -4.90
N HIS A 114 8.46 3.65 -4.49
CA HIS A 114 9.49 2.98 -5.28
C HIS A 114 9.09 1.52 -5.52
N GLY A 115 8.60 1.23 -6.72
CA GLY A 115 8.33 -0.14 -7.19
C GLY A 115 9.60 -0.83 -7.72
N ARG A 116 9.75 -2.13 -7.47
CA ARG A 116 10.83 -2.98 -8.02
C ARG A 116 10.25 -4.32 -8.46
N ASN A 117 10.80 -4.88 -9.55
CA ASN A 117 10.44 -6.20 -10.07
C ASN A 117 8.92 -6.40 -10.29
N GLU A 118 8.23 -5.37 -10.80
CA GLU A 118 6.79 -5.38 -11.06
C GLU A 118 6.41 -6.30 -12.24
N VAL A 119 6.48 -7.61 -12.00
CA VAL A 119 6.10 -8.65 -12.96
C VAL A 119 4.62 -8.99 -12.76
N PRO A 120 3.77 -8.87 -13.80
CA PRO A 120 2.36 -9.21 -13.70
C PRO A 120 2.13 -10.65 -13.24
N ASN A 121 1.14 -10.83 -12.37
CA ASN A 121 0.79 -12.15 -11.83
C ASN A 121 -0.21 -12.90 -12.74
N THR A 122 0.20 -13.34 -13.92
CA THR A 122 -0.70 -13.97 -14.91
C THR A 122 -1.21 -15.38 -14.54
N ASP A 123 -0.92 -15.86 -13.33
CA ASP A 123 -1.21 -17.24 -12.92
C ASP A 123 -2.71 -17.44 -12.62
N ASP A 124 -3.45 -16.35 -12.38
CA ASP A 124 -4.92 -16.33 -12.32
C ASP A 124 -5.45 -15.37 -13.39
N THR A 125 -5.87 -15.91 -14.54
CA THR A 125 -6.40 -15.10 -15.65
C THR A 125 -7.70 -14.40 -15.26
N SER A 126 -8.48 -14.96 -14.32
CA SER A 126 -9.75 -14.38 -13.88
C SER A 126 -9.57 -13.08 -13.08
N PHE A 127 -8.43 -12.92 -12.40
CA PHE A 127 -8.03 -11.68 -11.72
C PHE A 127 -7.86 -10.51 -12.72
N PHE A 128 -7.40 -10.80 -13.94
CA PHE A 128 -7.16 -9.79 -14.98
C PHE A 128 -8.33 -9.62 -15.96
N ASP A 129 -9.20 -10.62 -16.10
CA ASP A 129 -10.34 -10.61 -17.04
C ASP A 129 -11.35 -9.49 -16.73
N GLY A 130 -11.39 -9.02 -15.48
CA GLY A 130 -12.09 -7.80 -15.08
C GLY A 130 -11.18 -6.92 -14.23
N LEU A 131 -10.21 -6.23 -14.84
CA LEU A 131 -9.25 -5.32 -14.20
C LEU A 131 -9.91 -4.24 -13.31
N ARG A 132 -10.46 -4.56 -12.12
CA ARG A 132 -11.01 -3.62 -11.10
C ARG A 132 -11.54 -2.29 -11.68
N ASN A 133 -12.38 -2.40 -12.71
CA ASN A 133 -12.98 -1.37 -13.57
C ASN A 133 -12.22 -0.03 -13.75
N MET A 134 -10.89 -0.05 -13.87
CA MET A 134 -10.10 1.12 -14.23
C MET A 134 -9.97 1.17 -15.76
N THR A 135 -10.64 2.14 -16.38
CA THR A 135 -10.81 2.26 -17.83
C THR A 135 -9.47 2.38 -18.59
N VAL A 136 -9.40 1.61 -19.68
CA VAL A 136 -8.56 1.75 -20.89
C VAL A 136 -7.14 1.15 -20.88
N GLY A 137 -7.03 -0.02 -21.53
CA GLY A 137 -6.04 -0.20 -22.59
C GLY A 137 -4.75 -0.92 -22.22
N TYR A 138 -4.25 -1.69 -23.18
CA TYR A 138 -3.00 -2.45 -23.18
C TYR A 138 -1.72 -1.64 -22.80
N THR A 139 -1.85 -0.33 -22.59
CA THR A 139 -0.81 0.61 -22.12
C THR A 139 -0.61 0.59 -20.60
N ALA A 140 -1.54 0.01 -19.82
CA ALA A 140 -1.58 0.13 -18.36
C ALA A 140 -0.61 -0.80 -17.59
N LYS A 141 0.19 -1.66 -18.25
CA LYS A 141 0.96 -2.72 -17.57
C LYS A 141 2.08 -2.21 -16.63
N ILE A 142 2.54 -0.98 -16.81
CA ILE A 142 3.55 -0.34 -15.94
C ILE A 142 2.82 0.68 -15.07
N GLY A 143 2.81 0.47 -13.75
CA GLY A 143 2.18 1.41 -12.80
C GLY A 143 0.71 1.17 -12.48
N LEU A 144 0.16 -0.05 -12.61
CA LEU A 144 -1.23 -0.36 -12.20
C LEU A 144 -1.53 -0.04 -10.73
N SER A 145 -0.51 -0.15 -9.88
CA SER A 145 -0.60 0.15 -8.45
C SER A 145 -0.43 1.65 -8.15
N TYR A 146 0.00 2.45 -9.14
CA TYR A 146 0.31 3.86 -8.98
C TYR A 146 -0.86 4.71 -8.47
N PRO A 147 -2.11 4.56 -8.94
CA PRO A 147 -3.24 5.32 -8.39
C PRO A 147 -3.46 5.04 -6.89
N GLN A 148 -3.37 3.77 -6.47
CA GLN A 148 -3.55 3.35 -5.08
C GLN A 148 -2.43 3.92 -4.20
N TRP A 149 -1.21 3.84 -4.69
CA TRP A 149 -0.05 4.37 -3.97
C TRP A 149 0.00 5.88 -3.95
N LYS A 150 -0.46 6.56 -5.01
CA LYS A 150 -0.58 8.01 -5.05
C LYS A 150 -1.55 8.51 -3.98
N LEU A 151 -2.69 7.85 -3.80
CA LEU A 151 -3.62 8.16 -2.70
C LEU A 151 -2.93 8.01 -1.34
N LEU A 152 -2.09 6.98 -1.18
CA LEU A 152 -1.28 6.80 0.01
C LEU A 152 -0.28 7.94 0.19
N ALA A 153 0.50 8.29 -0.83
CA ALA A 153 1.46 9.38 -0.76
C ALA A 153 0.79 10.74 -0.49
N ASP A 154 -0.34 11.04 -1.13
CA ASP A 154 -1.08 12.29 -0.91
C ASP A 154 -1.62 12.36 0.53
N GLY A 155 -2.09 11.24 1.09
CA GLY A 155 -2.48 11.14 2.49
C GLY A 155 -1.32 11.34 3.47
N LEU A 156 -0.10 10.93 3.09
CA LEU A 156 1.07 11.12 3.93
C LEU A 156 1.57 12.58 3.98
N VAL A 157 1.28 13.39 2.96
CA VAL A 157 1.72 14.79 2.87
C VAL A 157 0.64 15.77 3.33
N SER A 158 -0.64 15.39 3.30
CA SER A 158 -1.75 16.23 3.78
C SER A 158 -1.86 16.21 5.31
N GLN A 159 -1.09 17.08 5.97
CA GLN A 159 -1.27 17.48 7.38
C GLN A 159 -1.31 19.02 7.50
N GLU A 160 -2.33 19.64 6.91
CA GLU A 160 -2.75 21.05 7.10
C GLU A 160 -4.21 21.08 6.59
N GLU A 161 -5.29 21.35 7.33
CA GLU A 161 -5.57 22.27 8.43
C GLU A 161 -6.46 21.60 9.51
N ALA A 162 -6.05 21.59 10.78
CA ALA A 162 -6.98 21.37 11.90
C ALA A 162 -6.59 22.16 13.16
N VAL A 163 -5.88 23.27 13.00
CA VAL A 163 -5.61 24.24 14.05
C VAL A 163 -5.73 25.64 13.44
N GLY A 164 -6.96 26.17 13.43
CA GLY A 164 -7.18 27.50 12.86
C GLY A 164 -8.64 27.88 12.65
N ASN A 165 -9.51 27.68 13.64
CA ASN A 165 -10.62 28.59 13.93
C ASN A 165 -11.38 28.16 15.19
N SER A 166 -10.94 28.68 16.33
CA SER A 166 -11.76 28.82 17.53
C SER A 166 -11.21 30.03 18.27
N LEU A 167 -11.58 31.21 17.78
CA LEU A 167 -11.75 32.39 18.64
C LEU A 167 -13.19 32.38 19.15
#